data_AF-A0A0Q5JDU2-F1
#
_entry.id   AF-A0A0Q5JDU2-F1
#
_cell.length_a   1.000
_cell.length_b   1.000
_cell.length_c   1.000
_cell.angle_alpha   90.00
_cell.angle_beta   90.00
_cell.angle_gamma   90.00
#
_symmetry.space_group_name_H-M   'P 1'
#
loop_
_entity.id
_entity.type
_entity.pdbx_description
1 polymer ?
#
loop_
_entity_poly.entity_id
_entity_poly.type
_entity_poly.pdbx_seq_one_letter_code
_entity_poly.pdbx_strand_id
1 'polypeptide(L)'
;MTVSAAWPVRRALTSEHGTALPAFVDHHVHLHLIDASTLAARGIAAVVDLGGDPVALARRARGLPRVSYAGAFLTAPGGYPQGRSWAPDATVRLVTDPSRHPGVTDGARTAVDAQADAGASVIKVALHADAGPVVSDDVLSAVVAAAADRGLPVVAHAQGAGQVERAIEAGVAALAHAPFDAPLSRRTLSRAIDAGQVWISTLDIHRGAAREQAITNLRAFAAHGGRVLYGTDLGNGSLPVGLNRRELLALHHADVRGDALVAALTDAWPNVEPTTAVCTFVPGPAPTDPDDLPTWLSRGTVVATEELTRVD
;
A
#
# COMPACT_ATOMS: atom_id res chain seq x y z
N MET A 1 -7.78 -25.87 8.05
CA MET A 1 -8.13 -24.91 6.98
C MET A 1 -7.22 -25.17 5.79
N THR A 2 -7.69 -25.03 4.56
CA THR A 2 -6.86 -25.01 3.35
C THR A 2 -6.64 -23.57 2.92
N VAL A 3 -5.39 -23.18 2.72
CA VAL A 3 -5.05 -21.93 2.02
C VAL A 3 -5.04 -22.26 0.54
N SER A 4 -6.01 -21.77 -0.22
CA SER A 4 -6.27 -22.24 -1.59
C SER A 4 -5.12 -21.93 -2.55
N ALA A 5 -4.40 -20.83 -2.30
CA ALA A 5 -3.25 -20.41 -3.09
C ALA A 5 -1.93 -21.05 -2.64
N ALA A 6 -1.94 -21.93 -1.65
CA ALA A 6 -0.74 -22.57 -1.14
C ALA A 6 -0.55 -23.97 -1.74
N TRP A 7 0.67 -24.33 -2.14
CA TRP A 7 0.97 -25.69 -2.59
C TRP A 7 2.28 -26.24 -2.01
N PRO A 8 2.33 -27.53 -1.64
CA PRO A 8 3.55 -28.15 -1.13
C PRO A 8 4.65 -28.18 -2.19
N VAL A 9 5.86 -27.85 -1.77
CA VAL A 9 7.04 -27.80 -2.64
C VAL A 9 8.29 -28.28 -1.92
N ARG A 10 9.29 -28.64 -2.70
CA ARG A 10 10.68 -28.81 -2.28
C ARG A 10 11.56 -27.89 -3.10
N ARG A 11 12.51 -27.23 -2.45
CA ARG A 11 13.55 -26.44 -3.11
C ARG A 11 14.55 -27.36 -3.80
N ALA A 12 14.75 -27.18 -5.11
CA ALA A 12 15.61 -28.05 -5.92
C ALA A 12 17.08 -28.01 -5.47
N LEU A 13 17.56 -26.84 -5.02
CA LEU A 13 18.97 -26.65 -4.66
C LEU A 13 19.30 -27.10 -3.24
N THR A 14 18.39 -26.92 -2.29
CA THR A 14 18.63 -27.22 -0.86
C THR A 14 17.94 -28.48 -0.37
N SER A 15 17.03 -29.06 -1.17
CA SER A 15 16.11 -30.12 -0.76
C SER A 15 15.20 -29.78 0.42
N GLU A 16 15.12 -28.50 0.81
CA GLU A 16 14.25 -28.04 1.88
C GLU A 16 12.78 -28.16 1.46
N HIS A 17 11.96 -28.77 2.33
CA HIS A 17 10.53 -28.89 2.11
C HIS A 17 9.76 -27.71 2.72
N GLY A 18 8.74 -27.25 2.02
CA GLY A 18 7.88 -26.19 2.50
C GLY A 18 6.66 -25.97 1.63
N THR A 19 6.17 -24.75 1.66
CA THR A 19 4.96 -24.34 0.96
C THR A 19 5.25 -23.12 0.11
N ALA A 20 4.76 -23.12 -1.11
CA ALA A 20 4.82 -21.98 -2.01
C ALA A 20 3.49 -21.23 -1.98
N LEU A 21 3.58 -19.90 -2.03
CA LEU A 21 2.48 -18.98 -2.27
C LEU A 21 2.85 -18.03 -3.41
N PRO A 22 1.88 -17.34 -4.02
CA PRO A 22 2.18 -16.23 -4.91
C PRO A 22 3.06 -15.19 -4.22
N ALA A 23 3.81 -14.43 -5.03
CA ALA A 23 4.75 -13.43 -4.56
C ALA A 23 4.05 -12.35 -3.70
N PHE A 24 4.60 -12.03 -2.53
CA PHE A 24 4.00 -11.03 -1.65
C PHE A 24 4.42 -9.60 -2.00
N VAL A 25 3.48 -8.68 -1.76
CA VAL A 25 3.56 -7.26 -2.07
C VAL A 25 3.33 -6.44 -0.81
N ASP A 26 4.22 -5.47 -0.55
CA ASP A 26 3.96 -4.42 0.45
C ASP A 26 3.44 -3.16 -0.25
N HIS A 27 2.17 -2.85 -0.07
CA HIS A 27 1.49 -1.78 -0.81
C HIS A 27 1.72 -0.38 -0.22
N HIS A 28 2.52 -0.24 0.83
CA HIS A 28 2.90 1.08 1.33
C HIS A 28 4.29 1.04 1.98
N VAL A 29 5.27 1.62 1.30
CA VAL A 29 6.63 1.83 1.83
C VAL A 29 7.15 3.23 1.50
N HIS A 30 8.26 3.60 2.13
CA HIS A 30 9.08 4.77 1.82
C HIS A 30 10.54 4.35 1.60
N LEU A 31 10.89 4.07 0.35
CA LEU A 31 12.17 3.48 -0.05
C LEU A 31 13.39 4.37 0.23
N HIS A 32 13.21 5.69 0.36
CA HIS A 32 14.30 6.59 0.72
C HIS A 32 14.69 6.49 2.20
N LEU A 33 13.87 5.84 3.03
CA LEU A 33 14.09 5.70 4.47
C LEU A 33 14.62 4.32 4.87
N ILE A 34 14.75 3.39 3.92
CA ILE A 34 15.12 1.99 4.21
C ILE A 34 16.11 1.40 3.20
N ASP A 35 16.78 0.33 3.60
CA ASP A 35 17.52 -0.52 2.67
C ASP A 35 16.60 -1.59 2.05
N ALA A 36 16.11 -1.29 0.85
CA ALA A 36 15.22 -2.18 0.12
C ALA A 36 15.91 -3.46 -0.41
N SER A 37 17.24 -3.54 -0.45
CA SER A 37 17.97 -4.69 -1.01
C SER A 37 17.70 -5.99 -0.24
N THR A 38 17.31 -5.88 1.02
CA THR A 38 17.03 -7.01 1.92
C THR A 38 15.59 -7.52 1.84
N LEU A 39 14.67 -6.80 1.17
CA LEU A 39 13.25 -7.11 1.20
C LEU A 39 12.90 -8.48 0.60
N ALA A 40 13.53 -8.84 -0.51
CA ALA A 40 13.30 -10.14 -1.16
C ALA A 40 13.72 -11.32 -0.26
N ALA A 41 14.90 -11.20 0.36
CA ALA A 41 15.38 -12.19 1.34
C ALA A 41 14.47 -12.28 2.58
N ARG A 42 13.59 -11.30 2.79
CA ARG A 42 12.63 -11.21 3.88
C ARG A 42 11.17 -11.31 3.40
N GLY A 43 10.96 -11.91 2.24
CA GLY A 43 9.65 -12.35 1.77
C GLY A 43 8.81 -11.33 1.03
N ILE A 44 9.34 -10.14 0.71
CA ILE A 44 8.64 -9.11 -0.07
C ILE A 44 9.23 -9.06 -1.48
N ALA A 45 8.43 -9.46 -2.47
CA ALA A 45 8.82 -9.52 -3.87
C ALA A 45 8.52 -8.24 -4.65
N ALA A 46 7.52 -7.48 -4.22
CA ALA A 46 7.15 -6.20 -4.81
C ALA A 46 6.73 -5.20 -3.75
N VAL A 47 6.84 -3.92 -4.08
CA VAL A 47 6.44 -2.82 -3.21
C VAL A 47 5.76 -1.69 -3.99
N VAL A 48 4.93 -0.92 -3.28
CA VAL A 48 4.42 0.36 -3.74
C VAL A 48 4.95 1.47 -2.84
N ASP A 49 5.85 2.29 -3.38
CA ASP A 49 6.36 3.47 -2.69
C ASP A 49 5.35 4.62 -2.82
N LEU A 50 4.82 5.10 -1.69
CA LEU A 50 3.77 6.12 -1.68
C LEU A 50 4.28 7.51 -1.25
N GLY A 51 5.58 7.77 -1.42
CA GLY A 51 6.14 9.07 -1.13
C GLY A 51 7.66 9.08 -1.18
N GLY A 52 8.21 9.61 -2.27
CA GLY A 52 9.65 9.72 -2.49
C GLY A 52 10.00 10.74 -3.58
N ASP A 53 11.29 10.93 -3.84
CA ASP A 53 11.75 11.80 -4.93
C ASP A 53 11.48 11.10 -6.28
N PRO A 54 10.65 11.67 -7.17
CA PRO A 54 10.31 11.07 -8.46
C PRO A 54 11.54 10.75 -9.32
N VAL A 55 12.56 11.59 -9.29
CA VAL A 55 13.78 11.40 -10.10
C VAL A 55 14.62 10.26 -9.55
N ALA A 56 14.75 10.17 -8.22
CA ALA A 56 15.47 9.08 -7.57
C ALA A 56 14.77 7.73 -7.79
N LEU A 57 13.43 7.71 -7.70
CA LEU A 57 12.61 6.53 -7.95
C LEU A 57 12.72 6.07 -9.41
N ALA A 58 12.63 6.99 -10.38
CA ALA A 58 12.75 6.69 -11.81
C ALA A 58 14.11 6.09 -12.19
N ARG A 59 15.18 6.47 -11.49
CA ARG A 59 16.55 5.99 -11.72
C ARG A 59 16.88 4.70 -10.98
N ARG A 60 15.97 4.17 -10.16
CA ARG A 60 16.22 2.97 -9.38
C ARG A 60 16.49 1.77 -10.30
N ALA A 61 17.47 0.95 -9.91
CA ALA A 61 17.78 -0.28 -10.64
C ALA A 61 16.56 -1.20 -10.69
N ARG A 62 16.34 -1.83 -11.84
CA ARG A 62 15.32 -2.87 -12.01
C ARG A 62 15.79 -4.15 -11.31
N GLY A 63 14.89 -4.80 -10.58
CA GLY A 63 15.26 -5.98 -9.80
C GLY A 63 14.17 -6.36 -8.80
N LEU A 64 14.56 -7.08 -7.76
CA LEU A 64 13.72 -7.31 -6.59
C LEU A 64 14.07 -6.31 -5.47
N PRO A 65 13.07 -5.82 -4.71
CA PRO A 65 11.65 -5.96 -5.01
C PRO A 65 11.28 -5.24 -6.32
N ARG A 66 10.25 -5.71 -7.02
CA ARG A 66 9.62 -4.94 -8.10
C ARG A 66 9.02 -3.68 -7.49
N VAL A 67 9.31 -2.51 -8.06
CA VAL A 67 8.88 -1.24 -7.48
C VAL A 67 7.83 -0.59 -8.39
N SER A 68 6.66 -0.36 -7.83
CA SER A 68 5.69 0.65 -8.29
C SER A 68 5.81 1.86 -7.36
N TYR A 69 5.48 3.07 -7.81
CA TYR A 69 5.62 4.24 -6.96
C TYR A 69 4.68 5.39 -7.33
N ALA A 70 4.46 6.28 -6.36
CA ALA A 70 3.68 7.51 -6.52
C ALA A 70 4.51 8.71 -6.99
N GLY A 71 5.79 8.73 -6.60
CA GLY A 71 6.60 9.94 -6.67
C GLY A 71 6.32 10.84 -5.46
N ALA A 72 6.25 12.14 -5.70
CA ALA A 72 6.06 13.13 -4.64
C ALA A 72 4.62 13.14 -4.11
N PHE A 73 4.46 13.49 -2.84
CA PHE A 73 3.15 13.84 -2.27
C PHE A 73 2.62 15.11 -2.94
N LEU A 74 1.42 15.05 -3.50
CA LEU A 74 0.68 16.25 -3.90
C LEU A 74 -0.03 16.83 -2.68
N THR A 75 0.26 18.08 -2.34
CA THR A 75 -0.28 18.72 -1.12
C THR A 75 -0.43 20.23 -1.27
N ALA A 76 -1.10 20.86 -0.31
CA ALA A 76 -1.22 22.32 -0.25
C ALA A 76 0.03 22.94 0.41
N PRO A 77 0.31 24.24 0.20
CA PRO A 77 1.36 24.95 0.94
C PRO A 77 1.19 24.83 2.46
N GLY A 78 2.24 24.39 3.15
CA GLY A 78 2.25 24.10 4.58
C GLY A 78 1.57 22.77 4.96
N GLY A 79 1.05 22.03 3.98
CA GLY A 79 0.40 20.75 4.16
C GLY A 79 1.38 19.61 4.40
N TYR A 80 0.88 18.50 4.97
CA TYR A 80 1.69 17.30 5.18
C TYR A 80 2.19 16.72 3.84
N PRO A 81 3.43 16.19 3.75
CA PRO A 81 4.47 16.14 4.79
C PRO A 81 5.51 17.28 4.69
N GLN A 82 5.16 18.45 4.13
CA GLN A 82 6.10 19.56 3.98
C GLN A 82 6.78 19.93 5.31
N GLY A 83 8.10 20.09 5.28
CA GLY A 83 8.90 20.49 6.45
C GLY A 83 9.09 19.40 7.51
N ARG A 84 8.64 18.17 7.28
CA ARG A 84 8.94 17.04 8.16
C ARG A 84 10.38 16.59 7.97
N SER A 85 11.07 16.27 9.05
CA SER A 85 12.51 15.92 9.03
C SER A 85 12.84 14.69 8.17
N TRP A 86 11.88 13.80 7.96
CA TRP A 86 12.03 12.59 7.13
C TRP A 86 11.62 12.80 5.67
N ALA A 87 11.02 13.95 5.33
CA ALA A 87 10.47 14.25 4.01
C ALA A 87 11.26 15.39 3.35
N PRO A 88 12.28 15.08 2.54
CA PRO A 88 12.99 16.08 1.75
C PRO A 88 12.05 16.83 0.81
N ASP A 89 12.40 18.08 0.45
CA ASP A 89 11.58 18.93 -0.42
C ASP A 89 11.22 18.26 -1.76
N ALA A 90 12.14 17.45 -2.32
CA ALA A 90 11.91 16.71 -3.57
C ALA A 90 10.77 15.68 -3.49
N THR A 91 10.36 15.29 -2.28
CA THR A 91 9.24 14.36 -2.04
C THR A 91 7.89 15.08 -1.94
N VAL A 92 7.86 16.41 -2.07
CA VAL A 92 6.65 17.22 -1.91
C VAL A 92 6.42 18.07 -3.17
N ARG A 93 5.22 18.01 -3.71
CA ARG A 93 4.77 18.86 -4.81
C ARG A 93 3.56 19.67 -4.38
N LEU A 94 3.74 20.99 -4.32
CA LEU A 94 2.65 21.91 -3.99
C LEU A 94 1.68 22.03 -5.17
N VAL A 95 0.39 22.02 -4.86
CA VAL A 95 -0.69 22.19 -5.82
C VAL A 95 -1.71 23.16 -5.24
N THR A 96 -1.88 24.30 -5.90
CA THR A 96 -2.76 25.40 -5.45
C THR A 96 -3.78 25.80 -6.50
N ASP A 97 -3.58 25.40 -7.75
CA ASP A 97 -4.42 25.77 -8.88
C ASP A 97 -5.14 24.52 -9.44
N PRO A 98 -6.49 24.51 -9.54
CA PRO A 98 -7.25 23.39 -10.08
C PRO A 98 -7.16 23.24 -11.60
N SER A 99 -6.32 24.02 -12.28
CA SER A 99 -6.16 23.99 -13.72
C SER A 99 -5.86 22.58 -14.24
N ARG A 100 -6.68 22.16 -15.22
CA ARG A 100 -6.49 20.93 -15.98
C ARG A 100 -5.61 21.13 -17.22
N HIS A 101 -5.00 22.31 -17.40
CA HIS A 101 -4.08 22.58 -18.49
C HIS A 101 -2.62 22.28 -18.08
N PRO A 102 -1.83 21.62 -18.95
CA PRO A 102 -0.42 21.35 -18.67
C PRO A 102 0.40 22.64 -18.68
N GLY A 103 1.48 22.66 -17.89
CA GLY A 103 2.44 23.77 -17.84
C GLY A 103 2.03 24.94 -16.94
N VAL A 104 0.86 24.88 -16.29
CA VAL A 104 0.46 25.87 -15.28
C VAL A 104 1.22 25.63 -13.98
N THR A 105 1.89 26.67 -13.48
CA THR A 105 2.58 26.66 -12.18
C THR A 105 1.60 26.28 -11.08
N ASP A 106 1.98 25.31 -10.25
CA ASP A 106 1.16 24.74 -9.17
C ASP A 106 -0.22 24.21 -9.60
N GLY A 107 -0.42 24.00 -10.91
CA GLY A 107 -1.61 23.44 -11.51
C GLY A 107 -1.73 21.93 -11.29
N ALA A 108 -2.94 21.47 -11.02
CA ALA A 108 -3.26 20.06 -10.78
C ALA A 108 -2.78 19.15 -11.91
N ARG A 109 -3.05 19.51 -13.18
CA ARG A 109 -2.60 18.72 -14.34
C ARG A 109 -1.08 18.65 -14.44
N THR A 110 -0.40 19.79 -14.29
CA THR A 110 1.07 19.85 -14.32
C THR A 110 1.70 18.97 -13.24
N ALA A 111 1.14 18.98 -12.03
CA ALA A 111 1.65 18.18 -10.93
C ALA A 111 1.49 16.67 -11.17
N VAL A 112 0.35 16.24 -11.70
CA VAL A 112 0.08 14.85 -12.09
C VAL A 112 0.98 14.42 -13.25
N ASP A 113 1.05 15.23 -14.32
CA ASP A 113 1.89 14.93 -15.49
C ASP A 113 3.36 14.76 -15.08
N ALA A 114 3.86 15.60 -14.18
CA ALA A 114 5.24 15.48 -13.69
C ALA A 114 5.50 14.12 -12.98
N GLN A 115 4.55 13.59 -12.21
CA GLN A 115 4.71 12.27 -11.60
C GLN A 115 4.61 11.16 -12.64
N ALA A 116 3.61 11.25 -13.53
CA ALA A 116 3.36 10.26 -14.57
C ALA A 116 4.55 10.16 -15.55
N ASP A 117 5.11 11.29 -15.95
CA ASP A 117 6.25 11.37 -16.87
C ASP A 117 7.56 10.93 -16.21
N ALA A 118 7.66 11.03 -14.88
CA ALA A 118 8.73 10.39 -14.11
C ALA A 118 8.57 8.86 -14.04
N GLY A 119 7.40 8.31 -14.39
CA GLY A 119 7.12 6.88 -14.42
C GLY A 119 6.28 6.36 -13.25
N ALA A 120 5.57 7.25 -12.53
CA ALA A 120 4.70 6.85 -11.43
C ALA A 120 3.58 5.90 -11.89
N SER A 121 3.25 4.94 -11.03
CA SER A 121 2.19 3.94 -11.22
C SER A 121 0.89 4.34 -10.52
N VAL A 122 0.95 5.28 -9.57
CA VAL A 122 -0.16 5.86 -8.82
C VAL A 122 0.12 7.36 -8.63
N ILE A 123 -0.87 8.13 -8.18
CA ILE A 123 -0.67 9.51 -7.70
C ILE A 123 -0.97 9.55 -6.19
N LYS A 124 -0.10 10.14 -5.37
CA LYS A 124 -0.35 10.31 -3.93
C LYS A 124 -0.79 11.73 -3.61
N VAL A 125 -1.91 11.87 -2.91
CA VAL A 125 -2.38 13.14 -2.34
C VAL A 125 -2.37 13.06 -0.81
N ALA A 126 -1.98 14.15 -0.15
CA ALA A 126 -2.06 14.28 1.30
C ALA A 126 -3.27 15.13 1.72
N LEU A 127 -4.19 14.51 2.44
CA LEU A 127 -5.38 15.10 3.05
C LEU A 127 -5.29 14.95 4.59
N HIS A 128 -4.25 15.53 5.20
CA HIS A 128 -3.99 15.46 6.64
C HIS A 128 -4.32 16.79 7.33
N ALA A 129 -5.60 17.05 7.60
CA ALA A 129 -6.06 18.32 8.14
C ALA A 129 -5.55 18.60 9.57
N ASP A 130 -5.27 17.57 10.35
CA ASP A 130 -4.70 17.70 11.71
C ASP A 130 -3.23 18.18 11.71
N ALA A 131 -2.53 18.06 10.58
CA ALA A 131 -1.09 18.33 10.46
C ALA A 131 -0.75 19.47 9.51
N GLY A 132 -1.75 20.20 9.02
CA GLY A 132 -1.58 21.37 8.16
C GLY A 132 -2.73 21.55 7.17
N PRO A 133 -2.66 22.60 6.33
CA PRO A 133 -3.60 22.80 5.23
C PRO A 133 -3.65 21.58 4.28
N VAL A 134 -4.80 21.39 3.66
CA VAL A 134 -5.04 20.38 2.63
C VAL A 134 -5.54 21.07 1.36
N VAL A 135 -5.41 20.40 0.22
CA VAL A 135 -5.91 20.93 -1.06
C VAL A 135 -7.43 21.17 -1.01
N SER A 136 -7.91 22.14 -1.77
CA SER A 136 -9.35 22.39 -1.93
C SER A 136 -10.04 21.25 -2.68
N ASP A 137 -11.37 21.21 -2.64
CA ASP A 137 -12.16 20.21 -3.37
C ASP A 137 -11.97 20.33 -4.89
N ASP A 138 -11.87 21.56 -5.41
CA ASP A 138 -11.61 21.81 -6.83
C ASP A 138 -10.24 21.26 -7.26
N VAL A 139 -9.20 21.46 -6.44
CA VAL A 139 -7.86 20.92 -6.72
C VAL A 139 -7.86 19.40 -6.62
N LEU A 140 -8.48 18.83 -5.59
CA LEU A 140 -8.57 17.37 -5.43
C LEU A 140 -9.30 16.73 -6.62
N SER A 141 -10.44 17.29 -7.03
CA SER A 141 -11.20 16.83 -8.20
C SER A 141 -10.38 16.94 -9.49
N ALA A 142 -9.66 18.05 -9.68
CA ALA A 142 -8.80 18.23 -10.84
C ALA A 142 -7.61 17.25 -10.86
N VAL A 143 -7.03 16.93 -9.69
CA VAL A 143 -5.97 15.91 -9.57
C VAL A 143 -6.50 14.53 -9.93
N VAL A 144 -7.66 14.13 -9.39
CA VAL A 144 -8.27 12.82 -9.73
C VAL A 144 -8.59 12.73 -11.21
N ALA A 145 -9.17 13.79 -11.78
CA ALA A 145 -9.52 13.81 -13.20
C ALA A 145 -8.26 13.80 -14.11
N ALA A 146 -7.20 14.53 -13.75
CA ALA A 146 -5.94 14.49 -14.47
C ALA A 146 -5.25 13.11 -14.36
N ALA A 147 -5.30 12.47 -13.19
CA ALA A 147 -4.76 11.14 -12.98
C ALA A 147 -5.51 10.09 -13.82
N ALA A 148 -6.84 10.19 -13.88
CA ALA A 148 -7.67 9.37 -14.75
C ALA A 148 -7.33 9.54 -16.24
N ASP A 149 -7.07 10.77 -16.71
CA ASP A 149 -6.61 11.03 -18.09
C ASP A 149 -5.27 10.33 -18.39
N ARG A 150 -4.43 10.12 -17.37
CA ARG A 150 -3.15 9.40 -17.46
C ARG A 150 -3.27 7.90 -17.17
N GLY A 151 -4.47 7.40 -16.84
CA GLY A 151 -4.70 6.00 -16.48
C GLY A 151 -4.13 5.61 -15.12
N LEU A 152 -3.92 6.56 -14.21
CA LEU A 152 -3.29 6.34 -12.91
C LEU A 152 -4.31 6.44 -11.77
N PRO A 153 -4.37 5.46 -10.84
CA PRO A 153 -5.19 5.56 -9.65
C PRO A 153 -4.61 6.59 -8.65
N VAL A 154 -5.48 7.28 -7.94
CA VAL A 154 -5.09 8.19 -6.85
C VAL A 154 -5.16 7.48 -5.50
N VAL A 155 -4.13 7.67 -4.68
CA VAL A 155 -4.06 7.24 -3.29
C VAL A 155 -4.09 8.47 -2.39
N ALA A 156 -4.93 8.46 -1.35
CA ALA A 156 -4.94 9.53 -0.36
C ALA A 156 -4.41 9.07 1.00
N HIS A 157 -3.61 9.91 1.64
CA HIS A 157 -3.53 9.94 3.11
C HIS A 157 -4.67 10.80 3.63
N ALA A 158 -5.71 10.19 4.18
CA ALA A 158 -6.90 10.90 4.67
C ALA A 158 -6.94 10.85 6.19
N GLN A 159 -6.71 11.99 6.85
CA GLN A 159 -6.78 12.14 8.29
C GLN A 159 -7.32 13.52 8.67
N GLY A 160 -8.20 13.54 9.65
CA GLY A 160 -8.89 14.71 10.15
C GLY A 160 -10.35 14.69 9.71
N ALA A 161 -11.17 15.51 10.38
CA ALA A 161 -12.61 15.54 10.16
C ALA A 161 -12.98 15.67 8.68
N GLY A 162 -13.77 14.70 8.19
CA GLY A 162 -14.34 14.67 6.84
C GLY A 162 -13.35 14.29 5.71
N GLN A 163 -12.07 14.04 5.98
CA GLN A 163 -11.11 13.77 4.90
C GLN A 163 -11.35 12.44 4.20
N VAL A 164 -11.87 11.43 4.92
CA VAL A 164 -12.27 10.14 4.34
C VAL A 164 -13.45 10.32 3.39
N GLU A 165 -14.50 11.02 3.81
CA GLU A 165 -15.66 11.34 2.96
C GLU A 165 -15.25 12.13 1.72
N ARG A 166 -14.39 13.14 1.85
CA ARG A 166 -13.87 13.93 0.73
C ARG A 166 -13.10 13.06 -0.27
N ALA A 167 -12.25 12.15 0.21
CA ALA A 167 -11.52 11.24 -0.66
C ALA A 167 -12.45 10.30 -1.45
N ILE A 168 -13.47 9.75 -0.78
CA ILE A 168 -14.49 8.92 -1.43
C ILE A 168 -15.25 9.72 -2.48
N GLU A 169 -15.69 10.94 -2.14
CA GLU A 169 -16.45 11.83 -3.02
C GLU A 169 -15.69 12.25 -4.27
N ALA A 170 -14.39 12.51 -4.13
CA ALA A 170 -13.53 12.87 -5.24
C ALA A 170 -13.18 11.69 -6.16
N GLY A 171 -13.49 10.44 -5.78
CA GLY A 171 -13.13 9.25 -6.55
C GLY A 171 -11.69 8.78 -6.33
N VAL A 172 -11.13 9.02 -5.13
CA VAL A 172 -9.82 8.45 -4.75
C VAL A 172 -9.92 6.92 -4.71
N ALA A 173 -9.04 6.27 -5.47
CA ALA A 173 -9.05 4.82 -5.66
C ALA A 173 -8.56 4.04 -4.44
N ALA A 174 -7.62 4.57 -3.66
CA ALA A 174 -7.15 3.91 -2.45
C ALA A 174 -6.88 4.87 -1.27
N LEU A 175 -7.09 4.39 -0.05
CA LEU A 175 -6.66 5.06 1.17
C LEU A 175 -5.41 4.38 1.73
N ALA A 176 -4.43 5.20 2.10
CA ALA A 176 -3.28 4.83 2.88
C ALA A 176 -3.09 5.94 3.92
N HIS A 177 -3.54 5.77 5.16
CA HIS A 177 -3.80 4.51 5.87
C HIS A 177 -5.27 4.02 5.86
N ALA A 178 -5.53 2.84 6.44
CA ALA A 178 -6.87 2.47 6.91
C ALA A 178 -7.38 3.56 7.89
N PRO A 179 -8.59 4.12 7.73
CA PRO A 179 -9.08 5.21 8.56
C PRO A 179 -9.04 4.91 10.06
N PHE A 180 -8.41 5.79 10.85
CA PHE A 180 -8.01 5.51 12.23
C PHE A 180 -8.32 6.63 13.24
N ASP A 181 -8.75 7.79 12.77
CA ASP A 181 -8.98 9.00 13.56
C ASP A 181 -10.42 9.11 14.09
N ALA A 182 -11.39 8.51 13.41
CA ALA A 182 -12.79 8.45 13.85
C ALA A 182 -13.51 7.15 13.43
N PRO A 183 -14.58 6.76 14.14
CA PRO A 183 -15.51 5.74 13.66
C PRO A 183 -16.17 6.16 12.35
N LEU A 184 -16.27 5.22 11.41
CA LEU A 184 -16.96 5.45 10.15
C LEU A 184 -18.40 4.96 10.19
N SER A 185 -19.31 5.76 9.64
CA SER A 185 -20.72 5.38 9.52
C SER A 185 -20.89 4.26 8.50
N ARG A 186 -21.95 3.44 8.65
CA ARG A 186 -22.33 2.44 7.63
C ARG A 186 -22.51 3.06 6.24
N ARG A 187 -23.02 4.29 6.19
CA ARG A 187 -23.19 5.04 4.94
C ARG A 187 -21.84 5.36 4.30
N THR A 188 -20.85 5.82 5.08
CA THR A 188 -19.50 6.09 4.58
C THR A 188 -18.85 4.81 4.06
N LEU A 189 -18.96 3.70 4.80
CA LEU A 189 -18.43 2.39 4.37
C LEU A 189 -19.07 1.91 3.06
N SER A 190 -20.40 1.97 2.95
CA SER A 190 -21.11 1.60 1.71
C SER A 190 -20.61 2.41 0.53
N ARG A 191 -20.50 3.75 0.69
CA ARG A 191 -20.00 4.62 -0.38
C ARG A 191 -18.57 4.29 -0.80
N ALA A 192 -17.69 3.96 0.13
CA ALA A 192 -16.32 3.55 -0.19
C ALA A 192 -16.32 2.26 -1.03
N ILE A 193 -17.13 1.27 -0.65
CA ILE A 193 -17.25 -0.02 -1.35
C ILE A 193 -17.88 0.16 -2.73
N ASP A 194 -18.98 0.91 -2.82
CA ASP A 194 -19.69 1.19 -4.08
C ASP A 194 -18.80 1.97 -5.07
N ALA A 195 -17.92 2.82 -4.55
CA ALA A 195 -16.91 3.53 -5.35
C ALA A 195 -15.71 2.65 -5.75
N GLY A 196 -15.65 1.39 -5.29
CA GLY A 196 -14.53 0.48 -5.55
C GLY A 196 -13.23 0.89 -4.85
N GLN A 197 -13.31 1.71 -3.79
CA GLN A 197 -12.15 2.17 -3.06
C GLN A 197 -11.45 1.00 -2.36
N VAL A 198 -10.12 1.04 -2.33
CA VAL A 198 -9.26 0.03 -1.71
C VAL A 198 -8.59 0.60 -0.47
N TRP A 199 -8.48 -0.17 0.62
CA TRP A 199 -7.79 0.31 1.83
C TRP A 199 -6.49 -0.46 2.06
N ILE A 200 -5.39 0.29 2.18
CA ILE A 200 -4.08 -0.24 2.55
C ILE A 200 -3.96 -0.21 4.07
N SER A 201 -3.67 -1.37 4.66
CA SER A 201 -3.92 -1.63 6.08
C SER A 201 -3.11 -0.77 7.05
N THR A 202 -1.77 -0.80 6.96
CA THR A 202 -0.82 -0.02 7.76
C THR A 202 -1.22 0.11 9.24
N LEU A 203 -1.56 -0.99 9.89
CA LEU A 203 -2.07 -1.01 11.25
C LEU A 203 -0.96 -0.93 12.31
N ASP A 204 0.23 -1.46 12.02
CA ASP A 204 1.38 -1.55 12.94
C ASP A 204 2.13 -0.22 13.13
N ILE A 205 1.78 0.85 12.43
CA ILE A 205 2.28 2.19 12.76
C ILE A 205 1.46 2.87 13.86
N HIS A 206 0.20 2.45 14.05
CA HIS A 206 -0.70 3.05 15.02
C HIS A 206 -0.56 2.40 16.41
N ARG A 207 -0.87 3.17 17.47
CA ARG A 207 -0.84 2.70 18.87
C ARG A 207 -2.11 3.16 19.60
N GLY A 208 -2.46 2.48 20.68
CA GLY A 208 -3.60 2.87 21.53
C GLY A 208 -4.91 2.98 20.78
N ALA A 209 -5.70 4.01 21.08
CA ALA A 209 -7.04 4.23 20.52
C ALA A 209 -7.06 4.30 18.99
N ALA A 210 -6.06 4.93 18.37
CA ALA A 210 -5.96 5.02 16.92
C ALA A 210 -5.84 3.63 16.27
N ARG A 211 -5.06 2.73 16.88
CA ARG A 211 -4.91 1.35 16.38
C ARG A 211 -6.21 0.56 16.50
N GLU A 212 -6.89 0.66 17.64
CA GLU A 212 -8.17 -0.03 17.86
C GLU A 212 -9.25 0.49 16.90
N GLN A 213 -9.24 1.79 16.61
CA GLN A 213 -10.14 2.41 15.64
C GLN A 213 -9.83 1.95 14.20
N ALA A 214 -8.55 1.92 13.81
CA ALA A 214 -8.12 1.43 12.50
C ALA A 214 -8.57 -0.02 12.27
N ILE A 215 -8.33 -0.90 13.25
CA ILE A 215 -8.75 -2.31 13.21
C ILE A 215 -10.28 -2.42 13.12
N THR A 216 -11.01 -1.62 13.89
CA THR A 216 -12.48 -1.64 13.89
C THR A 216 -13.06 -1.20 12.55
N ASN A 217 -12.56 -0.11 11.97
CA ASN A 217 -12.99 0.38 10.67
C ASN A 217 -12.63 -0.61 9.56
N LEU A 218 -11.39 -1.12 9.55
CA LEU A 218 -10.93 -2.09 8.55
C LEU A 218 -11.74 -3.39 8.61
N ARG A 219 -12.03 -3.91 9.82
CA ARG A 219 -12.91 -5.08 10.01
C ARG A 219 -14.28 -4.82 9.42
N ALA A 220 -14.88 -3.67 9.72
CA ALA A 220 -16.20 -3.34 9.19
C ALA A 220 -16.18 -3.23 7.66
N PHE A 221 -15.16 -2.61 7.08
CA PHE A 221 -15.00 -2.49 5.64
C PHE A 221 -14.83 -3.86 4.96
N ALA A 222 -13.92 -4.70 5.45
CA ALA A 222 -13.69 -6.04 4.93
C ALA A 222 -14.95 -6.93 5.04
N ALA A 223 -15.66 -6.87 6.17
CA ALA A 223 -16.88 -7.65 6.39
C ALA A 223 -18.03 -7.31 5.42
N HIS A 224 -18.00 -6.13 4.79
CA HIS A 224 -18.99 -5.71 3.79
C HIS A 224 -18.46 -5.87 2.35
N GLY A 225 -17.35 -6.60 2.15
CA GLY A 225 -16.77 -6.87 0.83
C GLY A 225 -15.76 -5.83 0.34
N GLY A 226 -15.32 -4.93 1.23
CA GLY A 226 -14.24 -4.00 0.91
C GLY A 226 -12.92 -4.71 0.61
N ARG A 227 -12.19 -4.22 -0.40
CA ARG A 227 -10.90 -4.77 -0.82
C ARG A 227 -9.78 -4.21 0.05
N VAL A 228 -9.05 -5.09 0.74
CA VAL A 228 -7.96 -4.73 1.64
C VAL A 228 -6.63 -5.15 1.04
N LEU A 229 -5.63 -4.27 1.14
CA LEU A 229 -4.25 -4.53 0.75
C LEU A 229 -3.34 -4.53 1.97
N TYR A 230 -2.41 -5.48 2.01
CA TYR A 230 -1.32 -5.47 2.98
C TYR A 230 -0.37 -4.30 2.68
N GLY A 231 -0.17 -3.43 3.65
CA GLY A 231 0.89 -2.43 3.59
C GLY A 231 1.39 -2.10 4.98
N THR A 232 2.67 -1.73 5.11
CA THR A 232 3.28 -1.54 6.43
C THR A 232 3.64 -0.10 6.76
N ASP A 233 3.67 0.78 5.74
CA ASP A 233 4.26 2.11 5.82
C ASP A 233 5.75 2.04 6.24
N LEU A 234 6.47 1.07 5.67
CA LEU A 234 7.86 0.78 6.02
C LEU A 234 8.76 1.99 5.76
N GLY A 235 9.44 2.45 6.81
CA GLY A 235 10.17 3.73 6.84
C GLY A 235 9.58 4.70 7.88
N ASN A 236 8.33 4.49 8.29
CA ASN A 236 7.71 5.22 9.40
C ASN A 236 8.11 4.63 10.76
N GLY A 237 9.22 5.11 11.30
CA GLY A 237 9.73 4.71 12.62
C GLY A 237 10.35 3.30 12.62
N SER A 238 10.39 2.67 13.81
CA SER A 238 11.04 1.37 14.01
C SER A 238 10.12 0.20 13.64
N LEU A 239 10.06 -0.08 12.34
CA LEU A 239 9.34 -1.21 11.76
C LEU A 239 10.31 -2.32 11.33
N PRO A 240 9.90 -3.59 11.37
CA PRO A 240 10.75 -4.68 10.92
C PRO A 240 10.80 -4.65 9.39
N VAL A 241 11.99 -4.69 8.81
CA VAL A 241 12.14 -4.75 7.36
C VAL A 241 11.68 -6.12 6.84
N GLY A 242 10.88 -6.14 5.77
CA GLY A 242 10.31 -7.35 5.16
C GLY A 242 8.89 -7.65 5.65
N LEU A 243 8.48 -8.92 5.63
CA LEU A 243 7.16 -9.33 6.12
C LEU A 243 6.98 -8.99 7.60
N ASN A 244 6.15 -7.99 7.87
CA ASN A 244 5.88 -7.54 9.22
C ASN A 244 4.82 -8.43 9.90
N ARG A 245 5.29 -9.31 10.80
CA ARG A 245 4.42 -10.18 11.62
C ARG A 245 3.37 -9.39 12.40
N ARG A 246 3.69 -8.20 12.90
CA ARG A 246 2.75 -7.39 13.71
C ARG A 246 1.60 -6.87 12.86
N GLU A 247 1.88 -6.50 11.61
CA GLU A 247 0.87 -6.12 10.63
C GLU A 247 -0.04 -7.29 10.26
N LEU A 248 0.54 -8.46 10.01
CA LEU A 248 -0.21 -9.69 9.70
C LEU A 248 -1.16 -10.08 10.84
N LEU A 249 -0.68 -9.99 12.09
CA LEU A 249 -1.52 -10.22 13.27
C LEU A 249 -2.62 -9.16 13.40
N ALA A 250 -2.34 -7.89 13.07
CA ALA A 250 -3.34 -6.83 13.12
C ALA A 250 -4.44 -7.03 12.08
N LEU A 251 -4.09 -7.44 10.85
CA LEU A 251 -5.04 -7.84 9.81
C LEU A 251 -5.90 -9.04 10.26
N HIS A 252 -5.26 -10.05 10.85
CA HIS A 252 -5.97 -11.22 11.39
C HIS A 252 -6.94 -10.82 12.50
N HIS A 253 -6.53 -9.92 13.39
CA HIS A 253 -7.40 -9.33 14.42
C HIS A 253 -8.55 -8.51 13.81
N ALA A 254 -8.36 -7.89 12.65
CA ALA A 254 -9.41 -7.22 11.88
C ALA A 254 -10.29 -8.19 11.06
N ASP A 255 -10.17 -9.51 11.31
CA ASP A 255 -10.88 -10.59 10.64
C ASP A 255 -10.60 -10.72 9.14
N VAL A 256 -9.49 -10.14 8.67
CA VAL A 256 -8.88 -10.48 7.37
C VAL A 256 -8.02 -11.73 7.58
N ARG A 257 -8.63 -12.91 7.43
CA ARG A 257 -8.04 -14.22 7.78
C ARG A 257 -7.97 -15.18 6.60
N GLY A 258 -7.18 -16.24 6.73
CA GLY A 258 -7.12 -17.33 5.76
C GLY A 258 -6.77 -16.84 4.36
N ASP A 259 -7.58 -17.24 3.36
CA ASP A 259 -7.41 -16.82 1.97
C ASP A 259 -7.54 -15.30 1.78
N ALA A 260 -8.34 -14.59 2.59
CA ALA A 260 -8.44 -13.14 2.50
C ALA A 260 -7.13 -12.45 2.92
N LEU A 261 -6.42 -13.00 3.92
CA LEU A 261 -5.10 -12.50 4.32
C LEU A 261 -4.06 -12.73 3.22
N VAL A 262 -4.07 -13.92 2.60
CA VAL A 262 -3.18 -14.22 1.47
C VAL A 262 -3.51 -13.37 0.25
N ALA A 263 -4.79 -13.13 -0.04
CA ALA A 263 -5.22 -12.23 -1.10
C ALA A 263 -4.70 -10.80 -0.86
N ALA A 264 -4.82 -10.27 0.36
CA ALA A 264 -4.30 -8.94 0.69
C ALA A 264 -2.78 -8.80 0.49
N LEU A 265 -2.02 -9.91 0.66
CA LEU A 265 -0.57 -9.97 0.45
C LEU A 265 -0.17 -10.18 -1.01
N THR A 266 -1.02 -10.79 -1.82
CA THR A 266 -0.69 -11.25 -3.19
C THR A 266 -1.38 -10.43 -4.28
N ASP A 267 -2.18 -9.46 -3.88
CA ASP A 267 -2.82 -8.52 -4.78
C ASP A 267 -1.76 -7.80 -5.65
N ALA A 268 -2.04 -7.67 -6.94
CA ALA A 268 -1.13 -7.07 -7.91
C ALA A 268 -1.18 -5.54 -7.93
N TRP A 269 -2.15 -4.92 -7.25
CA TRP A 269 -2.40 -3.48 -7.30
C TRP A 269 -1.11 -2.66 -6.99
N PRO A 270 -0.85 -1.55 -7.70
CA PRO A 270 -1.67 -0.92 -8.75
C PRO A 270 -1.55 -1.57 -10.13
N ASN A 271 -0.75 -2.63 -10.28
CA ASN A 271 -0.61 -3.34 -11.53
C ASN A 271 -1.80 -4.28 -11.77
N VAL A 272 -1.96 -4.68 -13.03
CA VAL A 272 -2.99 -5.66 -13.44
C VAL A 272 -2.47 -7.09 -13.25
N GLU A 273 -1.19 -7.33 -13.53
CA GLU A 273 -0.58 -8.66 -13.48
C GLU A 273 0.29 -8.84 -12.24
N PRO A 274 0.16 -10.00 -11.54
CA PRO A 274 1.00 -10.32 -10.41
C PRO A 274 2.45 -10.62 -10.84
N THR A 275 3.38 -10.58 -9.88
CA THR A 275 4.76 -11.01 -10.14
C THR A 275 4.82 -12.55 -10.17
N THR A 276 4.98 -13.14 -11.36
CA THR A 276 4.94 -14.61 -11.58
C THR A 276 6.31 -15.28 -11.65
N ALA A 277 7.38 -14.52 -11.91
CA ALA A 277 8.75 -15.04 -12.02
C ALA A 277 9.35 -15.49 -10.66
N VAL A 278 8.70 -15.12 -9.56
CA VAL A 278 9.10 -15.52 -8.21
C VAL A 278 7.87 -15.94 -7.41
N CYS A 279 8.10 -16.70 -6.35
CA CYS A 279 7.10 -17.10 -5.37
C CYS A 279 7.58 -16.77 -3.96
N THR A 280 6.66 -16.73 -3.01
CA THR A 280 7.02 -16.74 -1.60
C THR A 280 7.09 -18.18 -1.12
N PHE A 281 8.27 -18.60 -0.66
CA PHE A 281 8.49 -19.88 -0.01
C PHE A 281 8.45 -19.72 1.51
N VAL A 282 7.65 -20.54 2.19
CA VAL A 282 7.61 -20.64 3.64
C VAL A 282 8.05 -22.05 4.06
N PRO A 283 9.05 -22.19 4.95
CA PRO A 283 9.49 -23.50 5.43
C PRO A 283 8.38 -24.27 6.15
N GLY A 284 8.29 -25.57 5.86
CA GLY A 284 7.27 -26.46 6.44
C GLY A 284 5.88 -26.35 5.80
N PRO A 285 4.93 -27.20 6.24
CA PRO A 285 3.57 -27.18 5.74
C PRO A 285 2.80 -25.94 6.21
N ALA A 286 1.76 -25.56 5.47
CA ALA A 286 0.79 -24.57 5.94
C ALA A 286 0.16 -25.02 7.27
N PRO A 287 -0.07 -24.10 8.22
CA PRO A 287 -0.64 -24.44 9.52
C PRO A 287 -2.09 -24.91 9.38
N THR A 288 -2.49 -25.84 10.23
CA THR A 288 -3.87 -26.32 10.30
C THR A 288 -4.77 -25.38 11.11
N ASP A 289 -4.20 -24.74 12.13
CA ASP A 289 -4.82 -23.69 12.94
C ASP A 289 -4.74 -22.34 12.20
N PRO A 290 -5.88 -21.67 11.92
CA PRO A 290 -5.88 -20.37 11.27
C PRO A 290 -5.15 -19.28 12.07
N ASP A 291 -5.08 -19.37 13.40
CA ASP A 291 -4.45 -18.34 14.25
C ASP A 291 -2.92 -18.38 14.14
N ASP A 292 -2.34 -19.48 13.66
CA ASP A 292 -0.90 -19.60 13.39
C ASP A 292 -0.48 -18.99 12.05
N LEU A 293 -1.43 -18.75 11.13
CA LEU A 293 -1.16 -18.31 9.76
C LEU A 293 -0.33 -17.02 9.68
N PRO A 294 -0.61 -15.94 10.44
CA PRO A 294 0.20 -14.72 10.39
C PRO A 294 1.66 -14.94 10.75
N THR A 295 1.93 -15.77 11.77
CA THR A 295 3.28 -16.05 12.26
C THR A 295 4.04 -16.99 11.32
N TRP A 296 3.31 -17.89 10.65
CA TRP A 296 3.89 -18.76 9.64
C TRP A 296 4.25 -17.96 8.38
N LEU A 297 3.32 -17.16 7.85
CA LEU A 297 3.54 -16.29 6.68
C LEU A 297 4.75 -15.37 6.87
N SER A 298 4.96 -14.83 8.07
CA SER A 298 6.08 -13.91 8.35
C SER A 298 7.48 -14.55 8.24
N ARG A 299 7.57 -15.87 7.99
CA ARG A 299 8.83 -16.60 7.75
C ARG A 299 9.14 -16.74 6.26
N GLY A 300 8.29 -16.18 5.40
CA GLY A 300 8.42 -16.26 3.96
C GLY A 300 9.72 -15.64 3.43
N THR A 301 10.22 -16.24 2.35
CA THR A 301 11.36 -15.76 1.59
C THR A 301 11.01 -15.77 0.10
N VAL A 302 11.50 -14.80 -0.66
CA VAL A 302 11.28 -14.77 -2.10
C VAL A 302 12.28 -15.72 -2.76
N VAL A 303 11.77 -16.62 -3.60
CA VAL A 303 12.57 -17.57 -4.39
C VAL A 303 12.13 -17.55 -5.85
N ALA A 304 13.03 -17.93 -6.75
CA ALA A 304 12.68 -18.15 -8.15
C ALA A 304 11.66 -19.28 -8.27
N THR A 305 10.64 -19.10 -9.11
CA THR A 305 9.59 -20.11 -9.29
C THR A 305 10.20 -21.44 -9.80
N GLU A 306 11.24 -21.35 -10.62
CA GLU A 306 11.98 -22.49 -11.19
C GLU A 306 12.77 -23.29 -10.13
N GLU A 307 13.03 -22.72 -8.94
CA GLU A 307 13.66 -23.44 -7.85
C GLU A 307 12.70 -24.42 -7.15
N LEU A 308 11.38 -24.25 -7.35
CA LEU A 308 10.36 -24.97 -6.62
C LEU A 308 9.85 -26.18 -7.42
N THR A 309 10.04 -27.37 -6.86
CA THR A 309 9.45 -28.61 -7.38
C THR A 309 8.21 -28.96 -6.57
N ARG A 310 7.08 -29.25 -7.22
CA ARG A 310 5.88 -29.73 -6.52
C ARG A 310 6.15 -31.07 -5.85
N VAL A 311 5.63 -31.21 -4.64
CA VAL A 311 5.63 -32.47 -3.89
C VAL A 311 4.18 -32.91 -3.81
N ASP A 312 3.87 -34.01 -4.46
CA ASP A 312 2.56 -34.67 -4.39
C ASP A 312 2.35 -35.33 -3.01
#